data_AF-A0A7J7LHJ3-F1
#
_entry.id   AF-A0A7J7LHJ3-F1
#
_cell.length_a   1.000
_cell.length_b   1.000
_cell.length_c   1.000
_cell.angle_alpha   90.00
_cell.angle_beta   90.00
_cell.angle_gamma   90.00
#
_symmetry.space_group_name_H-M   'P 1'
#
loop_
_entity.id
_entity.type
_entity.pdbx_description
1 polymer ?
#
loop_
_entity_poly.entity_id
_entity_poly.type
_entity_poly.pdbx_seq_one_letter_code
_entity_poly.pdbx_strand_id
1 'polypeptide(L)'
;MILSMPLSIAIVSPLDIAFILWAATVVGSSFPANAKEQVEPLVAGVTMAAAAMGSRFMLQAWNAFKARPVLPRLVRFYPGGFQEIMTRREAALILGVRERDVMEKIKSAHRRVSLANHPDRDGSEYLIKKINEARQILERRSGNSGSVF
;
A
#
# COMPACT_ATOMS: atom_id res chain seq x y z
N MET A 1 -34.10 -25.23 -27.30
CA MET A 1 -33.44 -23.97 -27.74
C MET A 1 -32.40 -23.60 -26.68
N ILE A 2 -31.13 -23.94 -26.91
CA ILE A 2 -30.00 -23.42 -26.13
C ILE A 2 -29.03 -22.90 -27.18
N LEU A 3 -28.92 -21.59 -27.28
CA LEU A 3 -28.08 -20.87 -28.22
C LEU A 3 -27.05 -20.05 -27.43
N SER A 4 -25.84 -20.03 -27.97
CA SER A 4 -24.74 -19.07 -27.76
C SER A 4 -24.10 -18.94 -26.36
N MET A 5 -22.86 -19.44 -26.26
CA MET A 5 -21.72 -18.60 -25.88
C MET A 5 -20.51 -18.95 -26.79
N PRO A 6 -19.84 -17.96 -27.42
CA PRO A 6 -18.60 -18.20 -28.16
C PRO A 6 -17.41 -18.19 -27.20
N LEU A 7 -16.68 -19.30 -27.10
CA LEU A 7 -15.32 -19.31 -26.53
C LEU A 7 -14.39 -18.59 -27.52
N SER A 8 -14.20 -17.28 -27.34
CA SER A 8 -13.06 -16.56 -27.90
C SER A 8 -11.79 -17.00 -27.18
N ILE A 9 -11.24 -18.15 -27.58
CA ILE A 9 -9.83 -18.47 -27.36
C ILE A 9 -9.06 -17.67 -28.41
N ALA A 10 -8.67 -16.44 -28.03
CA ALA A 10 -7.63 -15.72 -28.74
C ALA A 10 -6.31 -16.47 -28.51
N ILE A 11 -5.93 -17.33 -29.44
CA ILE A 11 -4.54 -17.76 -29.71
C ILE A 11 -4.13 -16.94 -30.93
N VAL A 12 -3.73 -15.68 -30.73
CA VAL A 12 -2.36 -15.19 -30.43
C VAL A 12 -1.36 -15.63 -31.50
N SER A 13 -0.65 -14.60 -31.96
CA SER A 13 0.11 -14.38 -33.17
C SER A 13 1.03 -15.51 -33.68
N PRO A 14 1.43 -15.48 -34.96
CA PRO A 14 2.49 -16.35 -35.51
C PRO A 14 3.80 -16.36 -34.70
N LEU A 15 4.04 -15.32 -33.89
CA LEU A 15 5.19 -15.22 -33.00
C LEU A 15 5.09 -16.18 -31.80
N ASP A 16 3.89 -16.55 -31.36
CA ASP A 16 3.70 -17.47 -30.22
C ASP A 16 3.98 -18.92 -30.60
N ILE A 17 3.63 -19.32 -31.83
CA ILE A 17 3.97 -20.64 -32.36
C ILE A 17 5.49 -20.77 -32.54
N ALA A 18 6.14 -19.70 -33.02
CA ALA A 18 7.59 -19.64 -33.12
C ALA A 18 8.27 -19.68 -31.75
N PHE A 19 7.70 -19.03 -30.73
CA PHE A 19 8.20 -19.10 -29.35
C PHE A 19 8.02 -20.49 -28.74
N ILE A 20 6.89 -21.17 -28.97
CA ILE A 20 6.66 -22.54 -28.50
C ILE A 20 7.61 -23.52 -29.19
N LEU A 21 7.84 -23.37 -30.51
CA LEU A 21 8.78 -24.19 -31.26
C LEU A 21 10.23 -23.93 -30.84
N TRP A 22 10.61 -22.67 -30.64
CA TRP A 22 11.93 -22.30 -30.13
C TRP A 22 12.14 -22.78 -28.68
N ALA A 23 11.15 -22.63 -27.81
CA ALA A 23 11.20 -23.14 -26.44
C ALA A 23 11.32 -24.67 -26.41
N ALA A 24 10.57 -25.39 -27.26
CA ALA A 24 10.70 -26.85 -27.38
C ALA A 24 12.09 -27.27 -27.87
N THR A 25 12.70 -26.53 -28.80
CA THR A 25 14.06 -26.84 -29.29
C THR A 25 15.16 -26.43 -28.31
N VAL A 26 15.03 -25.30 -27.62
CA VAL A 26 15.99 -24.84 -26.60
C VAL A 26 15.95 -25.70 -25.35
N VAL A 27 14.75 -26.09 -24.90
CA VAL A 27 14.60 -27.06 -23.80
C VAL A 27 15.15 -28.42 -24.23
N GLY A 28 14.87 -28.89 -25.46
CA GLY A 28 15.41 -30.16 -25.97
C GLY A 28 16.93 -30.19 -26.14
N SER A 29 17.57 -29.05 -26.44
CA SER A 29 19.02 -28.95 -26.70
C SER A 29 19.86 -28.55 -25.48
N SER A 30 19.23 -28.05 -24.41
CA SER A 30 19.91 -27.75 -23.13
C SER A 30 20.04 -28.98 -22.23
N PHE A 31 19.42 -30.10 -22.59
CA PHE A 31 19.69 -31.38 -21.93
C PHE A 31 20.92 -32.02 -22.58
N PRO A 32 22.05 -32.17 -21.86
CA PRO A 32 23.18 -32.90 -22.38
C PRO A 32 22.73 -34.33 -22.68
N ALA A 33 22.72 -34.72 -23.96
CA ALA A 33 22.47 -36.09 -24.43
C ALA A 33 23.50 -37.13 -23.91
N ASN A 34 24.43 -36.69 -23.05
CA ASN A 34 25.43 -37.47 -22.35
C ASN A 34 25.22 -37.52 -20.83
N ALA A 35 24.01 -37.26 -20.31
CA ALA A 35 23.64 -37.54 -18.91
C ALA A 35 23.47 -39.05 -18.63
N LYS A 36 24.47 -39.82 -19.02
CA LYS A 36 24.76 -41.18 -18.54
C LYS A 36 25.78 -41.14 -17.41
N GLU A 37 25.97 -39.98 -16.78
CA GLU A 37 26.38 -39.95 -15.38
C GLU A 37 25.24 -40.57 -14.59
N GLN A 38 25.52 -41.76 -14.05
CA GLN A 38 24.64 -42.45 -13.12
C GLN A 38 24.53 -41.58 -11.87
N VAL A 39 23.59 -40.64 -11.88
CA VAL A 39 23.12 -40.04 -10.65
C VAL A 39 22.47 -41.20 -9.92
N GLU A 40 23.18 -41.74 -8.92
CA GLU A 40 22.67 -42.88 -8.16
C GLU A 40 21.22 -42.57 -7.74
N PRO A 41 20.30 -43.54 -7.82
CA PRO A 41 18.89 -43.30 -7.50
C PRO A 41 18.71 -42.64 -6.12
N LEU A 42 19.66 -42.83 -5.21
CA LEU A 42 19.76 -42.14 -3.93
C LEU A 42 20.08 -40.63 -4.09
N VAL A 43 21.09 -40.26 -4.88
CA VAL A 43 21.47 -38.86 -5.13
C VAL A 43 20.36 -38.11 -5.87
N ALA A 44 19.72 -38.77 -6.85
CA ALA A 44 18.57 -38.20 -7.55
C ALA A 44 17.38 -37.97 -6.59
N GLY A 45 17.13 -38.92 -5.67
CA GLY A 45 16.09 -38.78 -4.64
C GLY A 45 16.37 -37.66 -3.64
N VAL A 46 17.61 -37.57 -3.13
CA VAL A 46 18.02 -36.55 -2.14
C VAL A 46 17.96 -35.15 -2.73
N THR A 47 18.37 -34.96 -3.99
CA THR A 47 18.33 -33.65 -4.66
C THR A 47 16.90 -33.15 -4.89
N MET A 48 15.98 -34.02 -5.33
CA MET A 48 14.56 -33.66 -5.44
C MET A 48 13.92 -33.37 -4.07
N ALA A 49 14.24 -34.17 -3.05
CA ALA A 49 13.74 -33.95 -1.70
C ALA A 49 14.24 -32.60 -1.11
N ALA A 50 15.52 -32.28 -1.31
CA ALA A 50 16.09 -31.01 -0.90
C ALA A 50 15.44 -29.81 -1.61
N ALA A 51 15.21 -29.91 -2.92
CA ALA A 51 14.53 -28.86 -3.69
C ALA A 51 13.08 -28.65 -3.23
N ALA A 52 12.34 -29.73 -2.98
CA ALA A 52 10.97 -29.68 -2.48
C ALA A 52 10.89 -29.05 -1.07
N MET A 53 11.79 -29.45 -0.16
CA MET A 53 11.81 -28.86 1.19
C MET A 53 12.24 -27.39 1.16
N GLY A 54 13.28 -27.05 0.39
CA GLY A 54 13.76 -25.68 0.24
C GLY A 54 12.69 -24.74 -0.32
N SER A 55 11.98 -25.17 -1.36
CA SER A 55 10.88 -24.38 -1.94
C SER A 55 9.73 -24.14 -0.96
N ARG A 56 9.35 -25.15 -0.14
CA ARG A 56 8.31 -25.00 0.90
C ARG A 56 8.70 -23.96 1.95
N PHE A 57 9.92 -24.00 2.46
CA PHE A 57 10.43 -23.01 3.41
C PHE A 57 10.46 -21.60 2.82
N MET A 58 10.90 -21.48 1.56
CA MET A 58 10.96 -20.19 0.88
C MET A 58 9.57 -19.58 0.68
N LEU A 59 8.57 -20.37 0.30
CA LEU A 59 7.18 -19.90 0.16
C LEU A 59 6.56 -19.51 1.51
N GLN A 60 6.84 -20.26 2.58
CA GLN A 60 6.39 -19.88 3.93
C GLN A 60 7.01 -18.57 4.39
N ALA A 61 8.31 -18.39 4.18
CA ALA A 61 9.02 -17.15 4.49
C ALA A 61 8.51 -15.97 3.64
N TRP A 62 8.21 -16.20 2.36
CA TRP A 62 7.68 -15.19 1.45
C TRP A 62 6.25 -14.77 1.82
N ASN A 63 5.40 -15.73 2.17
CA ASN A 63 4.05 -15.46 2.65
C ASN A 63 4.08 -14.70 3.98
N ALA A 64 4.97 -15.08 4.92
CA ALA A 64 5.17 -14.34 6.16
C ALA A 64 5.74 -12.92 5.93
N PHE A 65 6.60 -12.75 4.92
CA PHE A 65 7.14 -11.44 4.54
C PHE A 65 6.07 -10.53 3.94
N LYS A 66 5.23 -11.06 3.04
CA LYS A 66 4.08 -10.33 2.47
C LYS A 66 2.98 -10.06 3.50
N ALA A 67 2.81 -10.95 4.46
CA ALA A 67 1.85 -10.80 5.55
C ALA A 67 2.33 -9.85 6.65
N ARG A 68 3.51 -9.21 6.52
CA ARG A 68 3.94 -8.17 7.45
C ARG A 68 2.92 -7.03 7.42
N PRO A 69 2.15 -6.80 8.49
CA PRO A 69 1.27 -5.65 8.53
C PRO A 69 2.15 -4.40 8.44
N VAL A 70 1.76 -3.46 7.57
CA VAL A 70 2.37 -2.12 7.55
C VAL A 70 2.05 -1.52 8.91
N LEU A 71 2.99 -1.59 9.85
CA LEU A 71 2.77 -1.09 11.20
C LEU A 71 2.41 0.40 11.06
N PRO A 72 1.20 0.83 11.48
CA PRO A 72 0.87 2.23 11.50
C PRO A 72 1.93 2.90 12.37
N ARG A 73 2.66 3.86 11.78
CA ARG A 73 3.67 4.65 12.48
C ARG A 73 3.06 5.07 13.82
N LEU A 74 3.63 4.59 14.93
CA LEU A 74 3.16 4.88 16.27
C LEU A 74 2.92 6.38 16.37
N VAL A 75 1.65 6.78 16.38
CA VAL A 75 1.26 8.18 16.50
C VAL A 75 1.68 8.56 17.90
N ARG A 76 2.67 9.44 18.03
CA ARG A 76 2.99 10.04 19.32
C ARG A 76 1.79 10.89 19.71
N PHE A 77 0.97 10.35 20.61
CA PHE A 77 -0.12 11.09 21.22
C PHE A 77 0.49 12.22 22.05
N TYR A 78 0.00 13.44 21.85
CA TYR A 78 0.36 14.54 22.71
C TYR A 78 -0.26 14.29 24.09
N PRO A 79 0.54 14.21 25.17
CA PRO A 79 -0.01 14.02 26.50
C PRO A 79 -0.77 15.29 26.93
N GLY A 80 -2.01 15.12 27.38
CA GLY A 80 -2.88 16.21 27.82
C GLY A 80 -4.18 16.33 27.02
N GLY A 81 -5.04 17.24 27.46
CA GLY A 81 -6.27 17.60 26.74
C GLY A 81 -6.06 18.79 25.80
N PHE A 82 -7.16 19.27 25.23
CA PHE A 82 -7.17 20.56 24.54
C PHE A 82 -6.87 21.69 25.51
N GLN A 83 -6.22 22.74 25.03
CA GLN A 83 -6.06 23.95 25.81
C GLN A 83 -7.43 24.64 25.98
N GLU A 84 -7.60 25.32 27.11
CA GLU A 84 -8.82 26.07 27.44
C GLU A 84 -9.07 27.16 26.38
N ILE A 85 -8.02 27.87 26.00
CA ILE A 85 -8.01 28.85 24.92
C ILE A 85 -7.25 28.24 23.74
N MET A 86 -7.92 28.09 22.60
CA MET A 86 -7.32 27.49 21.41
C MET A 86 -6.17 28.35 20.89
N THR A 87 -4.96 27.80 20.92
CA THR A 87 -3.77 28.49 20.43
C THR A 87 -3.51 28.16 18.96
N ARG A 88 -2.73 29.00 18.28
CA ARG A 88 -2.39 28.76 16.87
C ARG A 88 -1.56 27.49 16.67
N ARG A 89 -0.70 27.19 17.64
CA ARG A 89 0.13 25.97 17.65
C ARG A 89 -0.76 24.73 17.79
N GLU A 90 -1.74 24.79 18.68
CA GLU A 90 -2.73 23.72 18.87
C GLU A 90 -3.57 23.51 17.61
N ALA A 91 -4.10 24.59 17.02
CA ALA A 91 -4.89 24.52 15.81
C ALA A 91 -4.14 23.84 14.65
N ALA A 92 -2.84 24.15 14.52
CA ALA A 92 -1.95 23.52 13.55
C ALA A 92 -1.77 22.02 13.83
N LEU A 93 -1.62 21.63 15.10
CA LEU A 93 -1.52 20.22 15.51
C LEU A 93 -2.81 19.43 15.26
N ILE A 94 -3.98 20.01 15.56
CA ILE A 94 -5.30 19.37 15.36
C ILE A 94 -5.54 19.08 13.87
N LEU A 95 -5.26 20.04 12.99
CA LEU A 95 -5.48 19.88 11.55
C LEU A 95 -4.33 19.16 10.83
N GLY A 96 -3.20 18.94 11.51
CA GLY A 96 -2.01 18.32 10.93
C GLY A 96 -1.34 19.19 9.85
N VAL A 97 -1.42 20.51 10.01
CA VAL A 97 -0.86 21.51 9.07
C VAL A 97 0.21 22.35 9.77
N ARG A 98 1.05 23.03 8.99
CA ARG A 98 1.97 24.02 9.53
C ARG A 98 1.22 25.33 9.76
N GLU A 99 1.64 26.09 10.77
CA GLU A 99 1.15 27.44 11.04
C GLU A 99 1.20 28.41 9.85
N ARG A 100 2.06 28.15 8.86
CA ARG A 100 2.28 28.98 7.66
C ARG A 100 1.76 28.33 6.37
N ASP A 101 0.96 27.27 6.48
CA ASP A 101 0.42 26.61 5.31
C ASP A 101 -0.62 27.49 4.57
N VAL A 102 -0.75 27.25 3.27
CA VAL A 102 -1.68 27.96 2.38
C VAL A 102 -3.14 27.66 2.76
N MET A 103 -4.03 28.63 2.57
CA MET A 103 -5.47 28.53 2.85
C MET A 103 -6.14 27.28 2.25
N GLU A 104 -5.79 26.91 1.03
CA GLU A 104 -6.32 25.72 0.36
C GLU A 104 -5.94 24.42 1.09
N LYS A 105 -4.74 24.38 1.67
CA LYS A 105 -4.29 23.24 2.47
C LYS A 105 -5.03 23.17 3.82
N ILE A 106 -5.34 24.31 4.42
CA ILE A 106 -6.14 24.40 5.65
C ILE A 106 -7.56 23.89 5.41
N LYS A 107 -8.23 24.32 4.33
CA LYS A 107 -9.58 23.87 3.97
C LYS A 107 -9.64 22.37 3.67
N SER A 108 -8.69 21.86 2.88
CA SER A 108 -8.62 20.43 2.54
C SER A 108 -8.34 19.57 3.78
N ALA A 109 -7.46 20.03 4.68
CA ALA A 109 -7.20 19.36 5.95
C ALA A 109 -8.44 19.38 6.86
N HIS A 110 -9.14 20.52 6.98
CA HIS A 110 -10.39 20.64 7.73
C HIS A 110 -11.44 19.65 7.22
N ARG A 111 -11.66 19.58 5.90
CA ARG A 111 -12.60 18.61 5.31
C ARG A 111 -12.24 17.17 5.66
N ARG A 112 -10.95 16.81 5.56
CA ARG A 112 -10.48 15.45 5.89
C ARG A 112 -10.71 15.11 7.36
N VAL A 113 -10.33 16.00 8.27
CA VAL A 113 -10.44 15.77 9.73
C VAL A 113 -11.91 15.83 10.18
N SER A 114 -12.73 16.70 9.61
CA SER A 114 -14.16 16.78 9.91
C SER A 114 -14.92 15.53 9.45
N LEU A 115 -14.58 14.95 8.29
CA LEU A 115 -15.21 13.71 7.81
C LEU A 115 -14.81 12.48 8.62
N ALA A 116 -13.59 12.47 9.17
CA ALA A 116 -13.11 11.40 10.02
C ALA A 116 -13.76 11.42 11.41
N ASN A 117 -14.12 12.60 11.92
CA ASN A 117 -14.69 12.80 13.25
C ASN A 117 -16.18 13.18 13.22
N HIS A 118 -16.89 12.91 12.12
CA HIS A 118 -18.30 13.31 11.99
C HIS A 118 -19.16 12.64 13.08
N PRO A 119 -20.14 13.34 13.69
CA PRO A 119 -20.98 12.79 14.75
C PRO A 119 -21.70 11.50 14.33
N ASP A 120 -22.12 11.43 13.06
CA ASP A 120 -22.74 10.23 12.47
C ASP A 120 -21.80 9.00 12.37
N ARG A 121 -20.53 9.13 12.73
CA ARG A 121 -19.48 8.09 12.67
C ARG A 121 -18.77 7.92 14.02
N ASP A 122 -19.52 7.99 15.12
CA ASP A 122 -19.01 7.97 16.50
C ASP A 122 -18.06 9.13 16.85
N GLY A 123 -18.19 10.25 16.13
CA GLY A 123 -17.46 11.47 16.43
C GLY A 123 -18.06 12.23 17.61
N SER A 124 -17.22 12.86 18.44
CA SER A 124 -17.70 13.74 19.50
C SER A 124 -18.02 15.14 18.96
N GLU A 125 -19.17 15.69 19.35
CA GLU A 125 -19.56 17.07 19.05
C GLU A 125 -18.51 18.08 19.54
N TYR A 126 -17.91 17.80 20.70
CA TYR A 126 -16.83 18.60 21.26
C TYR A 126 -15.59 18.63 20.34
N LEU A 127 -15.23 17.49 19.74
CA LEU A 127 -14.11 17.43 18.79
C LEU A 127 -14.39 18.23 17.53
N ILE A 128 -15.60 18.13 16.97
CA ILE A 128 -16.00 18.93 15.81
C ILE A 128 -15.97 20.42 16.13
N LYS A 129 -16.44 20.83 17.31
CA LYS A 129 -16.35 22.22 17.75
C LYS A 129 -14.89 22.70 17.80
N LYS A 130 -13.98 21.89 18.35
CA LYS A 130 -12.53 22.19 18.41
C LYS A 130 -11.86 22.23 17.02
N ILE A 131 -12.26 21.36 16.10
CA ILE A 131 -11.80 21.36 14.70
C ILE A 131 -12.24 22.64 13.97
N ASN A 132 -13.47 23.08 14.20
CA ASN A 132 -14.01 24.31 13.62
C ASN A 132 -13.35 25.57 14.20
N GLU A 133 -13.06 25.58 15.50
CA GLU A 133 -12.29 26.64 16.18
C GLU A 133 -10.86 26.74 15.62
N ALA A 134 -10.19 25.59 15.45
CA ALA A 134 -8.86 25.51 14.86
C ALA A 134 -8.81 26.11 13.44
N ARG A 135 -9.82 25.81 12.60
CA ARG A 135 -9.94 26.41 11.26
C ARG A 135 -9.97 27.93 11.34
N GLN A 136 -10.86 28.49 12.16
CA GLN A 136 -11.06 29.95 12.28
C GLN A 136 -9.78 30.68 12.69
N ILE A 137 -9.01 30.13 13.63
CA ILE A 137 -7.76 30.74 14.10
C ILE A 137 -6.66 30.74 13.02
N LEU A 138 -6.54 29.67 12.25
CA LEU A 138 -5.55 29.61 11.17
C LEU A 138 -5.92 30.55 10.01
N GLU A 139 -7.20 30.65 9.69
CA GLU A 139 -7.72 31.56 8.65
C GLU A 139 -7.51 33.04 9.03
N ARG A 140 -7.72 33.41 10.30
CA ARG A 140 -7.59 34.80 10.78
C ARG A 140 -6.20 35.41 10.57
N ARG A 141 -5.12 34.63 10.67
CA ARG A 141 -3.74 35.15 10.49
C ARG A 141 -3.28 35.18 9.02
N SER A 142 -3.81 34.31 8.17
CA SER A 142 -3.46 34.31 6.75
C SER A 142 -3.77 35.66 6.09
N GLY A 143 -4.87 36.30 6.49
CA GLY A 143 -5.24 37.65 6.02
C GLY A 143 -4.32 38.79 6.49
N ASN A 144 -3.42 38.57 7.46
CA ASN A 144 -2.64 39.64 8.11
C ASN A 144 -1.11 39.51 7.95
N SER A 145 -0.63 38.59 7.09
CA SER A 145 0.82 38.28 6.96
C SER A 145 1.41 38.67 5.60
N GLY A 146 0.73 39.53 4.83
CA GLY A 146 0.99 39.71 3.38
C GLY A 146 1.33 41.12 2.89
N SER A 147 1.64 42.10 3.73
CA SER A 147 2.07 43.43 3.24
C SER A 147 2.82 44.24 4.31
N VAL A 148 4.11 43.98 4.49
CA VAL A 148 5.05 44.91 5.17
C VAL A 148 6.32 45.09 4.32
N PHE A 149 6.19 44.95 3.00
CA PHE A 149 7.19 45.33 2.01
C PHE A 149 6.46 45.87 0.79
#